data_AF-A0AA37AE80-F1
#
_entry.id   AF-A0AA37AE80-F1
#
_cell.length_a   1.000
_cell.length_b   1.000
_cell.length_c   1.000
_cell.angle_alpha   90.00
_cell.angle_beta   90.00
_cell.angle_gamma   90.00
#
_symmetry.space_group_name_H-M   'P 1'
#
loop_
_entity.id
_entity.type
_entity.pdbx_description
1 polymer ?
#
loop_
_entity_poly.entity_id
_entity_poly.type
_entity_poly.pdbx_seq_one_letter_code
_entity_poly.pdbx_strand_id
1 'polypeptide(L)'
;MGLRQSEILGLEWRDIDGDTLKIRRAIVLGEDGPTQKGTKTYSGTRPLHIPAYIRELLDRQPRSGDRIVNMTGKSIYSGFSRICEKSGVPHFRFHDLRHVNASAMLAVGVPDKYSMKRMGHATNNMLKTTYQHTIKEKEAEYDQKTENYIESLMPDD
;
A
#
# COMPACT_ATOMS: atom_id res chain seq x y z
N MET A 1 1.82 3.94 -2.67
CA MET A 1 0.47 3.33 -2.59
C MET A 1 0.43 2.03 -1.78
N GLY A 2 1.53 1.29 -1.63
CA GLY A 2 1.60 0.16 -0.69
C GLY A 2 0.93 -1.14 -1.15
N LEU A 3 0.74 -1.34 -2.45
CA LEU A 3 0.17 -2.58 -2.99
C LEU A 3 1.15 -3.75 -2.84
N ARG A 4 0.61 -4.98 -2.76
CA ARG A 4 1.41 -6.20 -2.88
C ARG A 4 1.78 -6.43 -4.35
N GLN A 5 2.90 -7.10 -4.60
CA GLN A 5 3.29 -7.45 -5.98
C GLN A 5 2.19 -8.23 -6.70
N SER A 6 1.55 -9.18 -6.03
CA SER A 6 0.45 -9.96 -6.60
C SER A 6 -0.78 -9.11 -6.94
N GLU A 7 -1.07 -8.06 -6.16
CA GLU A 7 -2.13 -7.10 -6.46
C GLU A 7 -1.77 -6.26 -7.69
N ILE A 8 -0.52 -5.78 -7.77
CA ILE A 8 -0.01 -5.02 -8.93
C ILE A 8 -0.15 -5.84 -10.23
N LEU A 9 0.25 -7.11 -10.19
CA LEU A 9 0.12 -8.04 -11.32
C LEU A 9 -1.35 -8.29 -11.72
N GLY A 10 -2.28 -8.16 -10.76
CA GLY A 10 -3.70 -8.33 -10.98
C GLY A 10 -4.43 -7.07 -11.44
N LEU A 11 -3.77 -5.91 -11.54
CA LEU A 11 -4.46 -4.69 -11.93
C LEU A 11 -4.88 -4.69 -13.39
N GLU A 12 -6.14 -4.35 -13.63
CA GLU A 12 -6.70 -4.14 -14.97
C GLU A 12 -7.19 -2.70 -15.14
N TRP A 13 -7.28 -2.22 -16.38
CA TRP A 13 -7.74 -0.86 -16.68
C TRP A 13 -9.13 -0.56 -16.14
N ARG A 14 -10.03 -1.57 -16.13
CA ARG A 14 -11.39 -1.47 -15.56
C ARG A 14 -11.41 -1.28 -14.03
N ASP A 15 -10.29 -1.47 -13.36
CA ASP A 15 -10.17 -1.26 -11.92
C ASP A 15 -9.97 0.23 -11.56
N ILE A 16 -9.79 1.11 -12.56
CA ILE A 16 -9.65 2.56 -12.41
C ILE A 16 -10.99 3.25 -12.71
N ASP A 17 -11.42 4.12 -11.80
CA ASP A 17 -12.67 4.89 -11.87
C ASP A 17 -12.40 6.32 -11.39
N GLY A 18 -12.30 7.26 -12.33
CA GLY A 18 -11.71 8.59 -12.07
C GLY A 18 -10.35 8.44 -11.39
N ASP A 19 -10.12 9.16 -10.29
CA ASP A 19 -8.90 9.08 -9.48
C ASP A 19 -8.95 8.02 -8.37
N THR A 20 -9.78 6.99 -8.54
CA THR A 20 -9.86 5.86 -7.62
C THR A 20 -9.41 4.58 -8.30
N LEU A 21 -8.48 3.87 -7.68
CA LEU A 21 -8.09 2.51 -8.02
C LEU A 21 -8.76 1.51 -7.07
N LYS A 22 -9.46 0.50 -7.61
CA LYS A 22 -10.13 -0.55 -6.85
C LYS A 22 -9.32 -1.84 -6.92
N ILE A 23 -8.74 -2.28 -5.81
CA ILE A 23 -7.96 -3.53 -5.77
C ILE A 23 -8.92 -4.72 -5.69
N ARG A 24 -9.13 -5.46 -6.78
CA ARG A 24 -10.12 -6.57 -6.85
C ARG A 24 -9.54 -7.97 -6.86
N ARG A 25 -8.29 -8.11 -7.30
CA ARG A 25 -7.69 -9.42 -7.59
C ARG A 25 -6.20 -9.41 -7.30
N ALA A 26 -5.65 -10.61 -7.14
CA ALA A 26 -4.21 -10.81 -6.99
C ALA A 26 -3.78 -12.03 -7.81
N ILE A 27 -2.70 -11.88 -8.57
CA ILE A 27 -2.07 -12.99 -9.30
C ILE A 27 -0.93 -13.54 -8.45
N VAL A 28 -1.01 -14.81 -8.09
CA VAL A 28 0.05 -15.53 -7.36
C VAL A 28 0.62 -16.62 -8.25
N LEU A 29 1.87 -17.00 -8.01
CA LEU A 29 2.42 -18.20 -8.63
C LEU A 29 1.85 -19.42 -7.89
N GLY A 30 1.09 -20.26 -8.59
CA GLY A 30 0.67 -21.58 -8.12
C GLY A 30 1.61 -22.68 -8.62
N GLU A 31 1.34 -23.92 -8.23
CA GLU A 31 2.12 -25.09 -8.64
C GLU A 31 2.09 -25.30 -10.17
N ASP A 32 0.94 -25.01 -10.80
CA ASP A 32 0.75 -25.12 -12.26
C ASP A 32 0.99 -23.81 -13.04
N GLY A 33 1.68 -22.83 -12.43
CA GLY A 33 1.95 -21.51 -13.02
C GLY A 33 1.08 -20.38 -12.43
N PRO A 34 0.99 -19.21 -13.08
CA PRO A 34 0.29 -18.05 -12.53
C PRO A 34 -1.21 -18.34 -12.33
N THR A 35 -1.65 -18.34 -11.07
CA THR A 35 -3.05 -18.54 -10.69
C THR A 35 -3.64 -17.23 -10.18
N GLN A 36 -4.81 -16.85 -10.70
CA GLN A 36 -5.58 -15.74 -10.14
C GLN A 36 -6.28 -16.20 -8.86
N LYS A 37 -5.96 -15.56 -7.73
CA LYS A 37 -6.79 -15.64 -6.54
C LYS A 37 -7.72 -14.43 -6.54
N GLY A 38 -9.03 -14.68 -6.58
CA GLY A 38 -9.99 -13.67 -6.13
C GLY A 38 -9.66 -13.28 -4.69
N THR A 39 -9.88 -12.03 -4.30
CA THR A 39 -9.83 -11.68 -2.88
C THR A 39 -10.95 -12.45 -2.19
N LYS A 40 -10.62 -13.46 -1.37
CA LYS A 40 -11.53 -14.47 -0.81
C LYS A 40 -12.68 -13.95 0.08
N THR A 41 -12.96 -12.66 0.12
CA THR A 41 -14.07 -12.07 0.87
C THR A 41 -14.52 -10.76 0.24
N TYR A 42 -15.81 -10.44 0.41
CA TYR A 42 -16.44 -9.14 0.08
C TYR A 42 -15.69 -7.92 0.67
N SER A 43 -14.84 -8.12 1.70
CA SER A 43 -13.92 -7.12 2.27
C SER A 43 -12.62 -6.89 1.48
N GLY A 44 -12.41 -7.56 0.35
CA GLY A 44 -11.19 -7.52 -0.45
C GLY A 44 -11.05 -6.33 -1.40
N THR A 45 -12.16 -5.66 -1.72
CA THR A 45 -12.14 -4.50 -2.62
C THR A 45 -11.90 -3.23 -1.83
N ARG A 46 -10.67 -2.69 -1.88
CA ARG A 46 -10.37 -1.39 -1.27
C ARG A 46 -10.19 -0.31 -2.34
N PRO A 47 -10.87 0.83 -2.23
CA PRO A 47 -10.58 2.00 -3.05
C PRO A 47 -9.31 2.68 -2.53
N LEU A 48 -8.44 3.07 -3.45
CA LEU A 48 -7.25 3.87 -3.20
C LEU A 48 -7.28 5.08 -4.11
N HIS A 49 -7.11 6.27 -3.54
CA HIS A 49 -6.90 7.46 -4.36
C HIS A 49 -5.58 7.32 -5.14
N ILE A 50 -5.62 7.67 -6.43
CA ILE A 50 -4.49 7.69 -7.36
C ILE A 50 -3.88 9.09 -7.33
N PRO A 51 -2.66 9.26 -6.79
CA PRO A 51 -1.99 10.55 -6.85
C PRO A 51 -1.66 10.95 -8.29
N ALA A 52 -1.60 12.26 -8.58
CA ALA A 52 -1.31 12.80 -9.92
C ALA A 52 -0.04 12.20 -10.56
N TYR A 53 1.05 12.06 -9.81
CA TYR A 53 2.28 11.46 -10.34
C TYR A 53 2.12 9.99 -10.76
N ILE A 54 1.21 9.23 -10.13
CA ILE A 54 0.88 7.87 -10.56
C ILE A 54 -0.05 7.91 -11.77
N ARG A 55 -1.00 8.86 -11.81
CA ARG A 55 -1.85 9.09 -12.99
C ARG A 55 -1.02 9.28 -14.24
N GLU A 56 -0.03 10.19 -14.19
CA GLU A 56 0.85 10.44 -15.32
C GLU A 56 1.61 9.20 -15.78
N LEU A 57 2.06 8.36 -14.84
CA LEU A 57 2.73 7.10 -15.16
C LEU A 57 1.78 6.10 -15.81
N LEU A 58 0.54 6.02 -15.34
CA LEU A 58 -0.51 5.18 -15.92
C LEU A 58 -0.88 5.62 -17.33
N ASP A 59 -1.00 6.93 -17.57
CA ASP A 59 -1.37 7.48 -18.88
C ASP A 59 -0.30 7.23 -19.96
N ARG A 60 0.97 7.07 -19.54
CA ARG A 60 2.08 6.69 -20.43
C ARG A 60 2.17 5.19 -20.72
N GLN A 61 1.42 4.34 -20.00
CA GLN A 61 1.49 2.90 -20.25
C GLN A 61 0.71 2.53 -21.51
N PRO A 62 1.29 1.71 -22.40
CA PRO A 62 0.57 1.21 -23.56
C PRO A 62 -0.60 0.31 -23.14
N ARG A 63 -1.78 0.53 -23.75
CA ARG A 63 -2.97 -0.30 -23.52
C ARG A 63 -3.01 -1.48 -24.49
N SER A 64 -2.14 -2.46 -24.27
CA SER A 64 -2.01 -3.66 -25.11
C SER A 64 -2.94 -4.81 -24.71
N GLY A 65 -3.86 -4.59 -23.76
CA GLY A 65 -4.81 -5.57 -23.25
C GLY A 65 -5.46 -5.09 -21.95
N ASP A 66 -6.18 -5.98 -21.25
CA ASP A 66 -6.94 -5.62 -20.04
C ASP A 66 -6.03 -5.26 -18.86
N ARG A 67 -4.85 -5.88 -18.75
CA ARG A 67 -3.91 -5.67 -17.64
C ARG A 67 -3.10 -4.39 -17.82
N ILE A 68 -2.89 -3.70 -16.71
CA ILE A 68 -1.99 -2.53 -16.64
C ILE A 68 -0.53 -2.99 -16.69
N VAL A 69 -0.20 -4.08 -16.01
CA VAL A 69 1.16 -4.64 -15.93
C VAL A 69 1.23 -5.95 -16.69
N ASN A 70 1.99 -5.96 -17.78
CA ASN A 70 2.18 -7.13 -18.65
C ASN A 70 3.50 -7.89 -18.38
N MET A 71 4.12 -7.65 -17.23
CA MET A 71 5.35 -8.31 -16.80
C MET A 71 5.06 -9.42 -15.78
N THR A 72 5.96 -10.39 -15.67
CA THR A 72 5.89 -11.39 -14.59
C THR A 72 6.41 -10.79 -13.27
N GLY A 73 5.98 -11.35 -12.13
CA GLY A 73 6.52 -10.95 -10.83
C GLY A 73 8.05 -11.13 -10.72
N LYS A 74 8.59 -12.17 -11.37
CA LYS A 74 10.04 -12.39 -11.46
C LYS A 74 10.72 -11.26 -12.23
N SER A 75 10.18 -10.84 -13.37
CA SER A 75 10.72 -9.74 -14.17
C SER A 75 10.71 -8.41 -13.40
N ILE A 76 9.63 -8.13 -12.65
CA ILE A 76 9.54 -6.96 -11.77
C ILE A 76 10.64 -7.00 -10.70
N TYR A 77 10.78 -8.14 -10.01
CA TYR A 77 11.78 -8.30 -8.95
C TYR A 77 13.20 -8.13 -9.48
N SER A 78 13.56 -8.86 -10.55
CA SER A 78 14.91 -8.78 -11.14
C SER A 78 15.23 -7.39 -11.68
N GLY A 79 14.26 -6.70 -12.29
CA GLY A 79 14.42 -5.32 -12.73
C GLY A 79 14.65 -4.37 -11.55
N PHE A 80 13.86 -4.51 -10.49
CA PHE A 80 14.01 -3.73 -9.26
C PHE A 80 15.37 -3.94 -8.60
N SER A 81 15.81 -5.19 -8.39
CA SER A 81 17.12 -5.49 -7.80
C SER A 81 18.26 -4.87 -8.60
N ARG A 82 18.20 -4.90 -9.93
CA ARG A 82 19.19 -4.25 -10.80
C ARG A 82 19.19 -2.73 -10.65
N ILE A 83 18.02 -2.11 -10.51
CA ILE A 83 17.92 -0.66 -10.27
C ILE A 83 18.53 -0.31 -8.91
N CYS A 84 18.27 -1.11 -7.87
CA CYS A 84 18.86 -0.93 -6.55
C CYS A 84 20.39 -0.97 -6.60
N GLU A 85 20.94 -2.01 -7.23
CA GLU A 85 22.39 -2.18 -7.42
C GLU A 85 23.01 -0.99 -8.15
N LYS A 86 22.42 -0.58 -9.28
CA LYS A 86 22.90 0.58 -10.06
C LYS A 86 22.79 1.91 -9.32
N SER A 87 21.88 2.03 -8.36
CA SER A 87 21.67 3.25 -7.58
C SER A 87 22.52 3.26 -6.30
N GLY A 88 23.31 2.22 -6.03
CA GLY A 88 24.14 2.11 -4.83
C GLY A 88 23.32 1.95 -3.54
N VAL A 89 22.03 1.59 -3.64
CA VAL A 89 21.20 1.34 -2.45
C VAL A 89 21.37 -0.12 -2.00
N PRO A 90 21.31 -0.39 -0.68
CA PRO A 90 21.34 -1.76 -0.17
C PRO A 90 20.31 -2.66 -0.84
N HIS A 91 20.57 -3.96 -0.86
CA HIS A 91 19.62 -4.89 -1.46
C HIS A 91 18.29 -4.89 -0.69
N PHE A 92 17.20 -4.51 -1.39
CA PHE A 92 15.84 -4.59 -0.90
C PHE A 92 15.06 -5.65 -1.68
N ARG A 93 14.13 -6.33 -1.00
CA ARG A 93 13.12 -7.13 -1.69
C ARG A 93 12.05 -6.17 -2.22
N PHE A 94 11.41 -6.52 -3.34
CA PHE A 94 10.31 -5.71 -3.87
C PHE A 94 9.16 -5.51 -2.86
N HIS A 95 8.92 -6.49 -1.99
CA HIS A 95 7.93 -6.38 -0.92
C HIS A 95 8.29 -5.29 0.12
N ASP A 96 9.56 -4.94 0.27
CA ASP A 96 9.98 -3.95 1.27
C ASP A 96 9.50 -2.53 0.91
N LEU A 97 9.19 -2.25 -0.36
CA LEU A 97 8.51 -1.01 -0.78
C LEU A 97 7.13 -0.83 -0.11
N ARG A 98 6.45 -1.95 0.18
CA ARG A 98 5.20 -1.93 0.93
C ARG A 98 5.46 -1.57 2.40
N HIS A 99 6.57 -2.05 2.99
CA HIS A 99 6.98 -1.67 4.35
C HIS A 99 7.34 -0.19 4.42
N VAL A 100 8.09 0.34 3.44
CA VAL A 100 8.38 1.78 3.36
C VAL A 100 7.10 2.62 3.36
N ASN A 101 6.07 2.21 2.60
CA ASN A 101 4.79 2.91 2.59
C ASN A 101 4.06 2.84 3.94
N ALA A 102 4.22 1.75 4.71
CA ALA A 102 3.68 1.65 6.07
C ALA A 102 4.42 2.56 7.05
N SER A 103 5.76 2.54 7.03
CA SER A 103 6.61 3.42 7.85
C SER A 103 6.35 4.90 7.55
N ALA A 104 6.16 5.26 6.29
CA ALA A 104 5.84 6.64 5.91
C ALA A 104 4.48 7.10 6.49
N MET A 105 3.46 6.26 6.45
CA MET A 105 2.15 6.56 7.06
C MET A 105 2.26 6.76 8.57
N LEU A 106 3.06 5.92 9.24
CA LEU A 106 3.32 6.06 10.68
C LEU A 106 4.05 7.36 11.00
N ALA A 107 5.10 7.68 10.25
CA ALA A 107 5.91 8.90 10.45
C ALA A 107 5.08 10.19 10.34
N VAL A 108 4.04 10.19 9.49
CA VAL A 108 3.11 11.32 9.35
C VAL A 108 1.86 11.22 10.25
N GLY A 109 1.83 10.29 11.21
CA GLY A 109 0.77 10.17 12.21
C GLY A 109 -0.57 9.64 11.67
N VAL A 110 -0.57 8.88 10.57
CA VAL A 110 -1.80 8.30 10.02
C VAL A 110 -2.30 7.18 10.95
N PRO A 111 -3.58 7.21 11.38
CA PRO A 111 -4.12 6.21 12.31
C PRO A 111 -3.98 4.78 11.80
N ASP A 112 -3.62 3.85 12.68
CA ASP A 112 -3.37 2.43 12.35
C ASP A 112 -4.57 1.76 11.68
N LYS A 113 -5.79 2.06 12.15
CA LYS A 113 -7.03 1.53 11.55
C LYS A 113 -7.17 1.96 10.09
N TYR A 114 -6.81 3.19 9.78
CA TYR A 114 -6.82 3.69 8.41
C TYR A 114 -5.67 3.10 7.58
N SER A 115 -4.46 3.02 8.14
CA SER A 115 -3.31 2.37 7.52
C SER A 115 -3.61 0.90 7.17
N MET A 116 -4.25 0.16 8.07
CA MET A 116 -4.71 -1.22 7.83
C MET A 116 -5.72 -1.33 6.71
N LYS A 117 -6.73 -0.44 6.70
CA LYS A 117 -7.73 -0.37 5.63
C LYS A 117 -7.07 -0.11 4.28
N ARG A 118 -6.15 0.86 4.21
CA ARG A 118 -5.41 1.23 2.99
C ARG A 118 -4.49 0.12 2.49
N MET A 119 -3.89 -0.65 3.40
CA MET A 119 -2.94 -1.72 3.05
C MET A 119 -3.63 -3.06 2.77
N GLY A 120 -4.84 -3.30 3.29
CA GLY A 120 -5.51 -4.59 3.26
C GLY A 120 -5.10 -5.45 4.46
N HIS A 121 -6.12 -5.88 5.22
CA HIS A 121 -6.12 -6.39 6.60
C HIS A 121 -5.03 -7.39 7.04
N ALA A 122 -4.30 -8.05 6.14
CA ALA A 122 -3.30 -9.09 6.51
C ALA A 122 -1.93 -8.53 6.93
N THR A 123 -1.89 -7.32 7.52
CA THR A 123 -0.64 -6.65 7.91
C THR A 123 -0.48 -6.57 9.44
N ASN A 124 -1.28 -7.31 10.22
CA ASN A 124 -1.36 -7.18 11.68
C ASN A 124 -0.04 -7.52 12.41
N ASN A 125 0.75 -8.49 11.93
CA ASN A 125 2.05 -8.80 12.55
C ASN A 125 3.13 -7.75 12.22
N MET A 126 3.12 -7.17 11.02
CA MET A 126 4.09 -6.13 10.65
C MET A 126 3.75 -4.79 11.34
N LEU A 127 2.45 -4.53 11.51
CA LEU A 127 1.92 -3.40 12.27
C LEU A 127 2.20 -3.42 13.77
N LYS A 128 2.77 -4.51 14.32
CA LYS A 128 3.05 -4.62 15.75
C LYS A 128 4.52 -4.43 16.08
N THR A 129 5.42 -5.06 15.33
CA THR A 129 6.84 -5.13 15.71
C THR A 129 7.63 -3.84 15.45
N THR A 130 7.35 -3.13 14.36
CA THR A 130 7.99 -1.83 14.07
C THR A 130 7.32 -0.68 14.83
N TYR A 131 6.13 -0.90 15.40
CA TYR A 131 5.20 0.13 15.84
C TYR A 131 5.28 0.47 17.33
N GLN A 132 5.73 -0.48 18.17
CA GLN A 132 5.85 -0.24 19.61
C GLN A 132 6.87 0.84 19.98
N HIS A 133 7.84 1.15 19.12
CA HIS A 133 8.88 2.14 19.42
C HIS A 133 8.44 3.57 19.10
N THR A 134 7.81 3.82 17.95
CA THR A 134 7.44 5.17 17.52
C THR A 134 6.23 5.73 18.29
N ILE A 135 5.32 4.88 18.77
CA ILE A 135 4.19 5.32 19.60
C ILE A 135 4.69 5.91 20.93
N LYS A 136 5.70 5.31 21.55
CA LYS A 136 6.30 5.84 22.80
C LYS A 136 6.89 7.24 22.64
N GLU A 137 7.42 7.57 21.47
CA GLU A 137 8.01 8.89 21.21
C GLU A 137 6.95 9.99 20.97
N LYS A 138 5.73 9.59 20.57
CA LYS A 138 4.65 10.49 20.16
C LYS A 138 3.48 10.55 21.16
N GLU A 139 3.54 9.76 22.23
CA GLU A 139 2.48 9.59 23.22
C GLU A 139 2.01 10.93 23.80
N ALA A 140 2.96 11.75 24.30
CA ALA A 140 2.66 13.08 24.84
C ALA A 140 2.04 14.05 23.81
N GLU A 141 2.39 13.92 22.52
CA GLU A 141 1.80 14.75 21.46
C GLU A 141 0.33 14.35 21.21
N TYR A 142 0.03 13.05 21.27
CA TYR A 142 -1.32 12.55 21.09
C TYR A 142 -2.22 12.80 22.29
N ASP A 143 -1.68 12.72 23.51
CA ASP A 143 -2.40 13.06 24.73
C ASP A 143 -2.84 14.52 24.70
N GLN A 144 -1.91 15.45 24.40
CA GLN A 144 -2.23 16.88 24.30
C GLN A 144 -3.27 17.18 23.22
N LYS A 145 -3.19 16.52 22.05
CA LYS A 145 -4.20 16.68 20.99
C LYS A 145 -5.58 16.19 21.43
N THR A 146 -5.62 15.13 22.22
CA THR A 146 -6.87 14.55 22.73
C THR A 146 -7.48 15.46 23.78
N GLU A 147 -6.67 15.94 24.73
CA GLU A 147 -7.08 16.89 25.76
C GLU A 147 -7.63 18.18 25.13
N ASN A 148 -6.90 18.81 24.21
CA ASN A 148 -7.35 20.03 23.55
C ASN A 148 -8.67 19.85 22.78
N TYR A 149 -8.88 18.68 22.17
CA TYR A 149 -10.14 18.39 21.47
C TYR A 149 -11.29 18.18 22.46
N ILE A 150 -11.05 17.48 23.57
CA ILE A 150 -12.05 17.30 24.64
C ILE A 150 -12.41 18.66 25.27
N GLU A 151 -11.43 19.51 25.56
CA GLU A 151 -11.66 20.88 26.05
C GLU A 151 -12.51 21.69 25.07
N SER A 152 -12.25 21.58 23.77
CA SER A 152 -13.06 22.26 22.75
C SER A 152 -14.51 21.78 22.64
N LEU A 153 -14.82 20.60 23.19
CA LEU A 153 -16.17 20.03 23.25
C LEU A 153 -16.87 20.31 24.59
N MET A 154 -16.15 20.80 25.59
CA MET A 154 -16.76 21.20 26.85
C MET A 154 -17.43 22.57 26.67
N PRO A 155 -18.67 22.76 27.13
CA PRO A 155 -19.30 24.08 27.13
C PRO A 155 -18.53 25.03 28.05
N ASP A 156 -18.40 26.28 27.64
CA ASP A 156 -17.95 27.35 28.53
C ASP A 156 -19.00 27.52 29.65
N ASP A 157 -18.58 27.41 30.91
CA ASP A 157 -19.42 27.67 32.10
C ASP A 157 -19.92 29.14 32.13
#